data_AF-A0A1I1ZQP1-F1
#
_entry.id   AF-A0A1I1ZQP1-F1
#
_cell.length_a   1.000
_cell.length_b   1.000
_cell.length_c   1.000
_cell.angle_alpha   90.00
_cell.angle_beta   90.00
_cell.angle_gamma   90.00
#
_symmetry.space_group_name_H-M   'P 1'
#
loop_
_entity.id
_entity.type
_entity.pdbx_description
1 polymer ?
#
loop_
_entity_poly.entity_id
_entity_poly.type
_entity_poly.pdbx_seq_one_letter_code
_entity_poly.pdbx_strand_id
1 'polypeptide(L)'
;MKTTMQLLDKALETEPAPFWHKELNLARSTLHTSRSRGHLSPAIAGALAEKLGENVDQWIVIAAMESEKDSACKERMMKRIRKLTSL
;
A
#
# COMPACT_ATOMS: atom_id res chain seq x y z
N MET A 1 8.97 -6.22 -7.59
CA MET A 1 8.61 -5.69 -6.26
C MET A 1 7.12 -5.47 -6.30
N LYS A 2 6.39 -6.03 -5.34
CA LYS A 2 4.95 -5.78 -5.18
C LYS A 2 4.69 -4.29 -4.90
N THR A 3 3.58 -3.75 -5.39
CA THR A 3 3.22 -2.32 -5.24
C THR A 3 1.93 -2.13 -4.45
N THR A 4 1.76 -0.97 -3.81
CA THR A 4 0.53 -0.75 -3.03
C THR A 4 -0.73 -0.67 -3.90
N MET A 5 -0.59 -0.35 -5.19
CA MET A 5 -1.69 -0.44 -6.14
C MET A 5 -2.11 -1.90 -6.39
N GLN A 6 -1.16 -2.84 -6.46
CA GLN A 6 -1.50 -4.27 -6.53
C GLN A 6 -2.20 -4.74 -5.26
N LEU A 7 -1.81 -4.24 -4.09
CA LEU A 7 -2.52 -4.52 -2.83
C LEU A 7 -3.96 -3.98 -2.88
N LEU A 8 -4.15 -2.75 -3.38
CA LEU A 8 -5.48 -2.16 -3.54
C LEU A 8 -6.33 -2.96 -4.53
N ASP A 9 -5.77 -3.36 -5.67
CA ASP A 9 -6.48 -4.15 -6.68
C ASP A 9 -6.91 -5.50 -6.09
N LYS A 10 -6.03 -6.20 -5.38
CA LYS A 10 -6.35 -7.45 -4.66
C LYS A 10 -7.46 -7.26 -3.62
N ALA A 11 -7.44 -6.14 -2.88
CA ALA A 11 -8.51 -5.82 -1.94
C ALA A 11 -9.86 -5.66 -2.68
N LEU A 12 -9.85 -4.96 -3.81
CA LEU A 12 -11.04 -4.69 -4.62
C LEU A 12 -11.58 -5.92 -5.36
N GLU A 13 -10.75 -6.92 -5.60
CA GLU A 13 -11.16 -8.24 -6.10
C GLU A 13 -11.93 -9.05 -5.04
N THR A 14 -11.62 -8.82 -3.76
CA THR A 14 -12.26 -9.55 -2.64
C THR A 14 -13.56 -8.87 -2.21
N GLU A 15 -13.54 -7.55 -2.05
CA GLU A 15 -14.69 -6.76 -1.60
C GLU A 15 -14.69 -5.39 -2.30
N PRO A 16 -15.85 -4.79 -2.60
CA PRO A 16 -15.92 -3.53 -3.34
C PRO A 16 -15.47 -2.34 -2.49
N ALA A 17 -15.06 -1.23 -3.13
CA ALA A 17 -14.55 -0.03 -2.43
C ALA A 17 -15.46 0.50 -1.29
N PRO A 18 -16.81 0.52 -1.38
CA PRO A 18 -17.66 0.93 -0.27
C PRO A 18 -17.51 0.07 0.98
N PHE A 19 -17.25 -1.24 0.83
CA PHE A 19 -16.95 -2.14 1.95
C PHE A 19 -15.68 -1.67 2.65
N TRP A 20 -14.58 -1.50 1.92
CA TRP A 20 -13.30 -1.07 2.48
C TRP A 20 -13.34 0.32 3.10
N HIS A 21 -14.09 1.27 2.54
CA HIS A 21 -14.29 2.57 3.18
C HIS A 21 -14.94 2.43 4.56
N LYS A 22 -15.93 1.54 4.71
CA LYS A 22 -16.59 1.30 5.99
C LYS A 22 -15.67 0.53 6.95
N GLU A 23 -15.08 -0.55 6.46
CA GLU A 23 -14.24 -1.46 7.24
C GLU A 23 -13.00 -0.75 7.81
N LEU A 24 -12.39 0.13 7.01
CA LEU A 24 -11.21 0.90 7.41
C LEU A 24 -11.53 2.29 7.97
N ASN A 25 -12.82 2.61 8.14
CA ASN A 25 -13.31 3.91 8.60
C ASN A 25 -12.69 5.11 7.83
N LEU A 26 -12.69 5.02 6.49
CA LEU A 26 -12.15 6.03 5.59
C LEU A 26 -13.25 6.89 4.96
N ALA A 27 -12.90 8.11 4.56
CA ALA A 27 -13.76 8.91 3.71
C ALA A 27 -13.95 8.22 2.34
N ARG A 28 -15.12 8.37 1.73
CA ARG A 28 -15.46 7.71 0.44
C ARG A 28 -14.56 8.10 -0.73
N SER A 29 -13.84 9.22 -0.63
CA SER A 29 -12.89 9.67 -1.64
C SER A 29 -11.49 9.11 -1.45
N THR A 30 -11.16 8.56 -0.27
CA THR A 30 -9.78 8.24 0.12
C THR A 30 -9.12 7.24 -0.83
N LEU A 31 -9.77 6.10 -1.12
CA LEU A 31 -9.19 5.10 -2.01
C LEU A 31 -9.08 5.61 -3.45
N HIS A 32 -10.04 6.42 -3.89
CA HIS A 32 -9.99 7.06 -5.21
C HIS A 32 -8.82 8.04 -5.31
N THR A 33 -8.61 8.88 -4.30
CA THR A 33 -7.47 9.80 -4.23
C THR A 33 -6.14 9.05 -4.22
N SER A 34 -6.02 7.97 -3.44
CA SER A 34 -4.81 7.13 -3.46
C SER A 34 -4.54 6.53 -4.84
N ARG A 35 -5.57 6.03 -5.53
CA ARG A 35 -5.43 5.51 -6.88
C ARG A 35 -5.00 6.58 -7.88
N SER A 36 -5.57 7.77 -7.79
CA SER A 36 -5.16 8.91 -8.62
C SER A 36 -3.71 9.35 -8.36
N ARG A 37 -3.20 9.18 -7.13
CA ARG A 37 -1.79 9.44 -6.79
C ARG A 37 -0.85 8.29 -7.14
N GLY A 38 -1.40 7.11 -7.45
CA GLY A 38 -0.63 5.92 -7.80
C GLY A 38 -0.02 5.16 -6.63
N HIS A 39 -0.36 5.50 -5.38
CA HIS A 39 0.12 4.80 -4.19
C HIS A 39 -0.84 4.95 -2.99
N LEU A 40 -0.85 3.97 -2.09
CA LEU A 40 -1.52 4.06 -0.79
C LEU A 40 -0.65 4.85 0.20
N SER A 41 -1.25 5.36 1.27
CA SER A 41 -0.48 5.80 2.44
C SER A 41 -0.03 4.60 3.26
N PRO A 42 1.04 4.71 4.07
CA PRO A 42 1.49 3.61 4.93
C PRO A 42 0.40 3.04 5.84
N ALA A 43 -0.44 3.91 6.42
CA ALA A 43 -1.54 3.49 7.28
C ALA A 43 -2.60 2.66 6.52
N ILE A 44 -2.99 3.09 5.31
CA ILE A 44 -4.00 2.38 4.52
C ILE A 44 -3.43 1.05 4.02
N ALA A 45 -2.17 1.03 3.57
CA ALA A 45 -1.52 -0.20 3.12
C ALA A 45 -1.40 -1.23 4.27
N GLY A 46 -1.00 -0.79 5.46
CA GLY A 46 -0.94 -1.67 6.63
C GLY A 46 -2.31 -2.24 7.01
N ALA A 47 -3.35 -1.40 7.03
CA ALA A 47 -4.69 -1.84 7.39
C ALA A 47 -5.30 -2.81 6.36
N LEU A 48 -5.08 -2.58 5.06
CA LEU A 48 -5.47 -3.53 4.02
C LEU A 48 -4.69 -4.85 4.14
N ALA A 49 -3.39 -4.78 4.36
CA ALA A 49 -2.56 -5.96 4.53
C ALA A 49 -3.03 -6.83 5.70
N GLU A 50 -3.36 -6.21 6.85
CA GLU A 50 -3.91 -6.91 8.01
C GLU A 50 -5.19 -7.67 7.65
N LYS A 51 -6.14 -7.01 6.97
CA LYS A 51 -7.43 -7.62 6.58
C LYS A 51 -7.28 -8.71 5.51
N LEU A 52 -6.26 -8.62 4.67
CA LEU A 52 -5.95 -9.61 3.63
C LEU A 52 -5.03 -10.75 4.13
N GLY A 53 -4.64 -10.75 5.41
CA GLY A 53 -3.75 -11.76 5.98
C GLY A 53 -2.31 -11.68 5.45
N GLU A 54 -1.89 -10.50 4.98
CA GLU A 54 -0.54 -10.23 4.49
C GLU A 54 0.36 -9.64 5.58
N ASN A 55 1.67 -9.57 5.29
CA ASN A 55 2.63 -8.98 6.22
C ASN A 55 2.47 -7.45 6.29
N VAL A 56 1.92 -6.97 7.41
CA VAL A 56 1.61 -5.55 7.67
C VAL A 56 2.86 -4.66 7.57
N ASP A 57 3.94 -5.04 8.26
CA ASP A 57 5.17 -4.24 8.33
C ASP A 57 5.80 -4.05 6.94
N GLN A 58 5.83 -5.10 6.13
CA GLN A 58 6.33 -5.02 4.76
C GLN A 58 5.53 -4.03 3.92
N TRP A 59 4.20 -4.04 4.03
CA TRP A 59 3.34 -3.17 3.25
C TRP A 59 3.40 -1.70 3.69
N ILE A 60 3.56 -1.45 5.00
CA ILE A 60 3.85 -0.11 5.53
C ILE A 60 5.16 0.43 4.92
N VAL A 61 6.21 -0.40 4.91
CA VAL A 61 7.53 0.00 4.37
C VAL A 61 7.46 0.24 2.86
N ILE A 62 6.79 -0.62 2.09
CA ILE A 62 6.61 -0.44 0.65
C ILE A 62 5.88 0.88 0.37
N ALA A 63 4.77 1.13 1.05
CA ALA A 63 3.97 2.34 0.88
C ALA A 63 4.77 3.62 1.22
N ALA A 64 5.55 3.58 2.30
CA ALA A 64 6.41 4.70 2.68
C ALA A 64 7.37 5.04 1.55
N MET A 65 8.07 4.03 0.99
CA MET A 65 9.01 4.26 -0.10
C MET A 65 8.36 4.69 -1.41
N GLU A 66 7.15 4.23 -1.72
CA GLU A 66 6.42 4.67 -2.91
C GLU A 66 6.05 6.16 -2.83
N SER A 67 5.73 6.66 -1.63
CA SER A 67 5.40 8.08 -1.41
C SER A 67 6.62 9.00 -1.31
N GLU A 68 7.82 8.44 -1.10
CA GLU A 68 9.05 9.22 -0.99
C GLU A 68 9.45 9.86 -2.32
N LYS A 69 10.03 11.06 -2.24
CA LYS A 69 10.57 11.74 -3.42
C LYS A 69 11.80 11.02 -3.95
N ASP A 70 12.01 11.11 -5.26
CA ASP A 70 13.18 10.52 -5.89
C ASP A 70 14.47 11.14 -5.37
N SER A 71 15.37 10.27 -4.92
CA SER A 71 16.66 10.64 -4.35
C SER A 71 17.59 9.43 -4.34
N ALA A 72 18.89 9.67 -4.27
CA ALA A 72 19.88 8.61 -4.08
C ALA A 72 19.63 7.80 -2.78
N CYS A 73 19.05 8.44 -1.75
CA CYS A 73 18.66 7.77 -0.52
C CYS A 73 17.52 6.76 -0.77
N LYS A 74 16.46 7.19 -1.47
CA LYS A 74 15.33 6.33 -1.86
C LYS A 74 15.81 5.14 -2.69
N GLU A 75 16.66 5.36 -3.68
CA GLU A 75 17.21 4.27 -4.49
C GLU A 75 17.97 3.22 -3.66
N ARG A 76 18.82 3.67 -2.74
CA ARG A 76 19.56 2.77 -1.83
C ARG A 76 18.62 1.98 -0.93
N MET A 77 17.60 2.61 -0.37
CA MET A 77 16.62 1.93 0.49
C MET A 77 15.73 0.97 -0.30
N MET A 78 15.32 1.34 -1.51
CA MET A 78 14.55 0.47 -2.42
C MET A 78 15.32 -0.82 -2.77
N LYS A 79 16.64 -0.74 -2.98
CA LYS A 79 17.48 -1.94 -3.17
C LYS A 79 17.44 -2.86 -1.95
N ARG A 80 17.48 -2.30 -0.73
CA ARG A 80 17.40 -3.05 0.53
C ARG A 80 16.02 -3.70 0.71
N ILE A 81 14.94 -2.95 0.45
CA ILE A 81 13.57 -3.43 0.59
C ILE A 81 13.23 -4.52 -0.41
N ARG A 82 13.70 -4.39 -1.66
CA ARG A 82 13.60 -5.48 -2.64
C ARG A 82 14.16 -6.78 -2.08
N LYS A 83 15.35 -6.76 -1.49
CA LYS A 83 15.96 -7.96 -0.87
C LYS A 83 15.11 -8.54 0.28
N LEU A 84 14.47 -7.69 1.10
CA LEU A 84 13.63 -8.11 2.22
C LEU A 84 12.27 -8.69 1.78
N THR A 85 11.76 -8.25 0.63
CA THR A 85 10.41 -8.59 0.14
C THR A 85 10.44 -9.61 -1.01
N SER A 86 11.62 -10.15 -1.35
CA SER A 86 11.81 -11.16 -2.41
C SER A 86 11.56 -12.60 -1.94
N LEU A 87 10.69 -12.80 -0.96
CA LEU A 87 10.19 -14.11 -0.54
C LEU A 87 8.77 -14.30 -1.07
#